data_AF-A0A917CGB0-F1
#
_entry.id   AF-A0A917CGB0-F1
#
_cell.length_a   1.000
_cell.length_b   1.000
_cell.length_c   1.000
_cell.angle_alpha   90.00
_cell.angle_beta   90.00
_cell.angle_gamma   90.00
#
_symmetry.space_group_name_H-M   'P 1'
#
loop_
_entity.id
_entity.type
_entity.pdbx_description
1 polymer ?
#
loop_
_entity_poly.entity_id
_entity_poly.type
_entity_poly.pdbx_seq_one_letter_code
_entity_poly.pdbx_strand_id
1 'polypeptide(L)'
;MTGGRNLLAKILKGSKDKRILKHELQLSPVYGYYRDLKLEDIMHRIDWMILKGYLEIEYDDRLPMIVYSDKGWAIERETFV
;
A
#
# COMPACT_ATOMS: atom_id res chain seq x y z
N MET A 1 3.85 -15.92 -0.99
CA MET A 1 4.33 -14.78 -1.81
C MET A 1 3.45 -13.56 -1.50
N THR A 2 3.97 -12.56 -0.78
CA THR A 2 3.22 -11.35 -0.35
C THR A 2 3.98 -10.09 -0.78
N GLY A 3 4.22 -9.95 -2.08
CA GLY A 3 4.99 -8.85 -2.67
C GLY A 3 4.32 -7.48 -2.48
N GLY A 4 3.08 -7.33 -2.96
CA GLY A 4 2.35 -6.06 -2.92
C GLY A 4 2.11 -5.53 -1.51
N ARG A 5 1.53 -6.35 -0.62
CA ARG A 5 1.20 -5.96 0.77
C ARG A 5 2.42 -5.53 1.59
N ASN A 6 3.51 -6.31 1.54
CA ASN A 6 4.71 -5.99 2.32
C ASN A 6 5.42 -4.74 1.79
N LEU A 7 5.48 -4.57 0.47
CA LEU A 7 6.04 -3.37 -0.13
C LEU A 7 5.22 -2.13 0.24
N LEU A 8 3.88 -2.20 0.13
CA LEU A 8 2.98 -1.12 0.55
C LEU A 8 3.16 -0.76 2.02
N ALA A 9 3.21 -1.75 2.92
CA ALA A 9 3.43 -1.50 4.34
C ALA A 9 4.77 -0.78 4.61
N LYS A 10 5.83 -1.17 3.89
CA LYS A 10 7.15 -0.53 4.00
C LYS A 10 7.17 0.91 3.47
N ILE A 11 6.44 1.22 2.40
CA ILE A 11 6.28 2.59 1.89
C ILE A 11 5.58 3.45 2.95
N LEU A 12 4.42 3.00 3.45
CA LEU A 12 3.65 3.72 4.46
C LEU A 12 4.42 3.92 5.77
N LYS A 13 5.28 2.95 6.14
CA LYS A 13 6.16 3.06 7.30
C LYS A 13 7.33 4.04 7.09
N GLY A 14 7.69 4.36 5.85
CA GLY A 14 8.89 5.15 5.55
C GLY A 14 10.18 4.32 5.65
N SER A 15 10.13 3.05 5.25
CA SER A 15 11.26 2.12 5.33
C SER A 15 12.37 2.48 4.34
N LYS A 16 13.62 2.44 4.80
CA LYS A 16 14.84 2.60 3.97
C LYS A 16 15.26 1.32 3.23
N ASP A 17 14.31 0.41 2.93
CA ASP A 17 14.59 -0.82 2.16
C ASP A 17 15.22 -0.45 0.81
N LYS A 18 16.28 -1.15 0.41
CA LYS A 18 17.01 -0.87 -0.84
C LYS A 18 16.10 -0.83 -2.06
N ARG A 19 15.04 -1.65 -2.10
CA ARG A 19 14.09 -1.68 -3.23
C ARG A 19 13.25 -0.41 -3.29
N ILE A 20 12.86 0.15 -2.14
CA ILE A 20 12.13 1.41 -2.09
C ILE A 20 12.98 2.52 -2.70
N LEU A 21 14.22 2.63 -2.25
CA LEU A 21 15.14 3.67 -2.73
C LEU A 21 15.52 3.48 -4.20
N LYS A 22 15.78 2.23 -4.62
CA LYS A 22 16.14 1.88 -6.00
C LYS A 22 15.04 2.27 -7.00
N HIS A 23 13.78 2.15 -6.60
CA HIS A 23 12.62 2.46 -7.44
C HIS A 23 12.00 3.82 -7.10
N GLU A 24 12.72 4.66 -6.35
CA GLU A 24 12.31 6.01 -5.97
C GLU A 24 10.94 6.09 -5.28
N LEU A 25 10.49 5.00 -4.65
CA LEU A 25 9.18 4.91 -4.00
C LEU A 25 9.08 5.82 -2.77
N GLN A 26 10.22 6.31 -2.25
CA GLN A 26 10.25 7.33 -1.21
C GLN A 26 9.76 8.71 -1.68
N LEU A 27 9.66 8.95 -2.99
CA LEU A 27 9.11 10.20 -3.54
C LEU A 27 7.57 10.24 -3.50
N SER A 28 6.93 9.10 -3.18
CA SER A 28 5.48 9.04 -3.03
C SER A 28 4.99 9.97 -1.91
N PRO A 29 3.88 10.71 -2.09
CA PRO A 29 3.36 11.62 -1.07
C PRO A 29 2.93 10.90 0.21
N VAL A 30 2.62 9.60 0.13
CA VAL A 30 2.23 8.77 1.28
C VAL A 30 3.43 8.09 1.96
N TYR A 31 4.66 8.34 1.51
CA TYR A 31 5.85 7.75 2.10
C TYR A 31 6.02 8.21 3.56
N GLY A 32 6.07 7.24 4.47
CA GLY A 32 6.18 7.53 5.90
C GLY A 32 4.93 8.17 6.53
N TYR A 33 3.75 8.05 5.89
CA TYR A 33 2.47 8.50 6.46
C TYR A 33 2.18 7.85 7.83
N TYR A 34 2.54 6.57 7.99
CA TYR A 34 2.43 5.82 9.24
C TYR A 34 3.79 5.58 9.91
N ARG A 35 4.70 6.55 9.83
CA ARG A 35 6.05 6.43 10.42
C ARG A 35 6.06 6.08 11.91
N ASP A 36 5.02 6.45 12.66
CA ASP A 36 4.95 6.23 14.11
C ASP A 36 4.30 4.89 14.49
N LEU A 37 3.66 4.19 13.54
CA LEU A 37 3.01 2.89 13.80
C LEU A 37 3.98 1.72 13.66
N LYS A 38 3.74 0.60 14.35
CA LYS A 38 4.52 -0.62 14.09
C LYS A 38 4.20 -1.15 12.70
N LEU A 39 5.17 -1.82 12.06
CA LEU A 39 4.98 -2.38 10.72
C LEU A 39 3.81 -3.39 10.69
N GLU A 40 3.66 -4.17 11.76
CA GLU A 40 2.56 -5.12 11.94
C GLU A 40 1.19 -4.43 11.98
N ASP A 41 1.07 -3.30 12.69
CA ASP A 41 -0.19 -2.54 12.72
C ASP A 41 -0.57 -2.00 11.34
N ILE A 42 0.43 -1.59 10.55
CA ILE A 42 0.22 -1.15 9.17
C ILE A 42 -0.23 -2.32 8.30
N MET A 43 0.39 -3.50 8.46
CA MET A 43 -0.02 -4.72 7.74
C MET A 43 -1.46 -5.11 8.08
N HIS A 44 -1.84 -5.08 9.35
CA HIS A 44 -3.22 -5.35 9.78
C HIS A 44 -4.23 -4.39 9.15
N ARG A 45 -3.89 -3.10 9.03
CA ARG A 45 -4.75 -2.12 8.33
C ARG A 45 -4.92 -2.45 6.86
N ILE A 46 -3.84 -2.80 6.16
CA ILE A 46 -3.89 -3.21 4.74
C ILE A 46 -4.75 -4.46 4.57
N ASP A 47 -4.53 -5.49 5.40
CA ASP A 47 -5.29 -6.73 5.33
C ASP A 47 -6.78 -6.48 5.64
N TRP A 48 -7.11 -5.60 6.58
CA TRP A 48 -8.49 -5.19 6.85
C TRP A 48 -9.13 -4.50 5.64
N MET A 49 -8.41 -3.61 4.96
CA MET A 49 -8.91 -2.91 3.75
C MET A 49 -9.20 -3.90 2.62
N ILE A 50 -8.36 -4.91 2.44
CA ILE A 50 -8.60 -6.00 1.48
C ILE A 50 -9.82 -6.83 1.88
N LEU A 51 -9.90 -7.27 3.15
CA LEU A 51 -11.02 -8.06 3.66
C LEU A 51 -12.37 -7.33 3.58
N LYS A 52 -12.38 -6.01 3.67
CA LYS A 52 -13.59 -5.17 3.55
C LYS A 52 -13.89 -4.74 2.11
N GLY A 53 -13.11 -5.19 1.14
CA GLY A 53 -13.29 -4.93 -0.27
C GLY A 53 -13.06 -3.46 -0.64
N TYR A 54 -12.17 -2.76 0.05
CA TYR A 54 -11.70 -1.43 -0.36
C TYR A 54 -10.46 -1.50 -1.25
N LEU A 55 -9.64 -2.53 -1.04
CA LEU A 55 -8.48 -2.83 -1.86
C LEU A 55 -8.64 -4.23 -2.45
N GLU A 56 -8.13 -4.41 -3.66
CA GLU A 56 -8.08 -5.69 -4.35
C GLU A 56 -6.63 -6.03 -4.72
N ILE A 57 -6.42 -7.32 -4.98
CA ILE A 57 -5.15 -7.83 -5.48
C ILE A 57 -5.37 -8.24 -6.93
N GLU A 58 -4.79 -7.49 -7.84
CA GLU A 58 -4.74 -7.85 -9.26
C GLU A 58 -3.38 -8.46 -9.60
N TYR A 59 -3.35 -9.25 -10.66
CA TYR A 59 -2.13 -9.88 -11.13
C TYR A 59 -1.80 -9.35 -12.52
N ASP A 60 -0.64 -8.69 -12.63
CA ASP A 60 0.00 -8.41 -13.91
C ASP A 60 1.06 -9.48 -14.17
N ASP A 61 0.75 -10.43 -15.05
CA ASP A 61 1.42 -11.74 -15.17
C ASP A 61 1.54 -12.45 -13.80
N ARG A 62 2.72 -12.38 -13.18
CA ARG A 62 3.02 -13.00 -11.88
C ARG A 62 3.18 -11.98 -10.75
N LEU A 63 3.04 -10.69 -11.04
CA LEU A 63 3.23 -9.61 -10.08
C LEU A 63 1.90 -9.24 -9.41
N PRO A 64 1.74 -9.47 -8.10
CA PRO A 64 0.55 -9.03 -7.38
C PRO A 64 0.60 -7.51 -7.14
N MET A 65 -0.38 -6.81 -7.69
CA MET A 65 -0.61 -5.37 -7.57
C MET A 65 -1.74 -5.11 -6.58
N ILE A 66 -1.57 -4.11 -5.71
CA ILE A 66 -2.63 -3.63 -4.83
C ILE A 66 -3.32 -2.47 -5.54
N VAL A 67 -4.62 -2.62 -5.78
CA VAL A 67 -5.44 -1.61 -6.46
C VAL A 67 -6.65 -1.24 -5.59
N TYR A 68 -7.25 -0.07 -5.85
CA TYR A 68 -8.55 0.26 -5.28
C TYR A 68 -9.62 -0.58 -5.97
N SER A 69 -10.54 -1.15 -5.19
CA SER A 69 -11.80 -1.66 -5.73
C SER A 69 -12.71 -0.52 -6.16
N ASP A 70 -13.83 -0.80 -6.83
CA ASP A 70 -14.86 0.21 -7.13
C ASP A 70 -15.30 0.95 -5.86
N LYS A 71 -15.44 0.21 -4.76
CA LYS A 71 -15.83 0.76 -3.44
C LYS A 71 -14.73 1.63 -2.84
N GLY A 72 -13.46 1.21 -2.93
CA GLY A 72 -12.33 2.00 -2.47
C GLY A 72 -12.14 3.26 -3.30
N TRP A 73 -12.27 3.14 -4.61
CA TRP A 73 -12.13 4.24 -5.56
C TRP A 73 -13.21 5.30 -5.39
N ALA A 74 -14.45 4.90 -5.10
CA ALA A 74 -15.54 5.82 -4.81
C ALA A 74 -15.22 6.79 -3.64
N ILE A 75 -14.38 6.36 -2.69
CA ILE A 75 -13.92 7.18 -1.56
C ILE A 75 -12.66 7.95 -1.94
N GLU A 76 -11.65 7.27 -2.48
CA GLU A 76 -10.36 7.90 -2.81
C GLU A 76 -10.52 9.02 -3.85
N ARG A 77 -11.44 8.89 -4.81
CA ARG A 77 -11.64 9.93 -5.83
C ARG A 77 -12.04 11.30 -5.25
N GLU A 78 -12.54 11.35 -4.02
CA GLU A 78 -12.90 12.60 -3.34
C GLU A 78 -11.66 13.34 -2.78
N THR A 79 -10.49 12.68 -2.69
CA THR A 79 -9.26 13.27 -2.16
C THR A 79 -8.45 14.02 -3.23
N PHE A 80 -8.75 13.81 -4.52
CA PHE A 80 -8.16 14.53 -5.65
C PHE A 80 -8.87 15.87 -5.85
N VAL A 81 -8.60 16.82 -4.95
CA VAL A 81 -9.09 18.21 -5.01
C VAL A 81 -8.02 19.12 -5.59
#